data_AF-A0A6A7AIQ9-F1
#
_entry.id   AF-A0A6A7AIQ9-F1
#
_cell.length_a   1.000
_cell.length_b   1.000
_cell.length_c   1.000
_cell.angle_alpha   90.00
_cell.angle_beta   90.00
_cell.angle_gamma   90.00
#
_symmetry.space_group_name_H-M   'P 1'
#
loop_
_entity.id
_entity.type
_entity.pdbx_description
1 polymer ?
#
loop_
_entity_poly.entity_id
_entity_poly.type
_entity_poly.pdbx_seq_one_letter_code
_entity_poly.pdbx_strand_id
1 'polypeptide(L)'
;MAQEAPSSAVAFNSLPIELNQAIAREIENDKDLATYRLICRGTNDAVDADNLSFWRTKFREKFALKEGVANQELKQLYQNRTKQLARGTGYSFHRGHRLREKDVVKVLRELIVESFQGPVEFDDYGRPRCKNQAALLKFVLNSKLLLPTERAPAPSPRRNEPKDVHNLLAAVKLMCSHFLFELEGANHVFAAEESQQVVYMATNNAPLYGGVHKGEVNMNWMLHCMQFFRNHMMNEDVASLFHAMDDLSPRQKPSAWQEPLRMGTYPLGKHWKGTYSFLDVPEITKLRMLSPDQVGDAYFCDKNIDEGKIQSLQLNFGPEAKLKWLDTFEHHLSSMRSPVDAPLTTQGRSNPKTAFSAKDIQFTGTGVDLDDDFKAIGWLNALPPQQGIPGWQRITFMKHFMEDLDAEEQDNLWAYEGVVLPGGRIIIGRWWYASENVDYSKDYNGPFILWAVDEPEVEDSDDDDDDDEDDE
;
A
#
# COMPACT_ATOMS: atom_id res chain seq x y z
N MET A 1 -52.54 40.30 8.86
CA MET A 1 -51.38 40.64 8.01
C MET A 1 -51.42 39.69 6.81
N ALA A 2 -51.67 40.20 5.62
CA ALA A 2 -51.69 39.38 4.41
C ALA A 2 -50.25 38.97 4.09
N GLN A 3 -49.99 37.67 3.94
CA GLN A 3 -48.74 37.17 3.37
C GLN A 3 -48.66 37.67 1.93
N GLU A 4 -47.69 38.54 1.64
CA GLU A 4 -47.37 38.91 0.26
C GLU A 4 -47.10 37.63 -0.54
N ALA A 5 -47.76 37.51 -1.70
CA ALA A 5 -47.50 36.41 -2.62
C ALA A 5 -46.04 36.48 -3.05
N PRO A 6 -45.29 35.36 -3.02
CA PRO A 6 -43.88 35.35 -3.40
C PRO A 6 -43.73 35.88 -4.83
N SER A 7 -42.97 36.97 -4.97
CA SER A 7 -42.70 37.64 -6.24
C SER A 7 -42.03 36.67 -7.22
N SER A 8 -42.63 36.48 -8.40
CA SER A 8 -42.06 35.70 -9.50
C SER A 8 -40.91 36.40 -10.22
N ALA A 9 -40.57 37.63 -9.84
CA ALA A 9 -39.62 38.50 -10.54
C ALA A 9 -38.16 38.39 -10.05
N VAL A 10 -37.87 37.54 -9.06
CA VAL A 10 -36.54 37.43 -8.41
C VAL A 10 -36.09 35.95 -8.28
N ALA A 11 -36.56 35.08 -9.19
CA ALA A 11 -36.27 33.64 -9.12
C ALA A 11 -34.94 33.27 -9.80
N PHE A 12 -34.42 32.07 -9.54
CA PHE A 12 -33.20 31.54 -10.20
C PHE A 12 -33.21 31.63 -11.74
N ASN A 13 -34.38 31.72 -12.39
CA ASN A 13 -34.50 31.92 -13.84
C ASN A 13 -34.01 33.29 -14.34
N SER A 14 -33.95 34.32 -13.49
CA SER A 14 -33.47 35.66 -13.88
C SER A 14 -31.99 35.87 -13.56
N LEU A 15 -31.35 34.95 -12.85
CA LEU A 15 -29.92 35.02 -12.58
C LEU A 15 -29.12 34.60 -13.82
N PRO A 16 -28.00 35.29 -14.13
CA PRO A 16 -27.02 34.80 -15.09
C PRO A 16 -26.57 33.37 -14.75
N ILE A 17 -26.22 32.60 -15.79
CA ILE A 17 -25.85 31.19 -15.65
C ILE A 17 -24.65 31.02 -14.71
N GLU A 18 -23.72 31.99 -14.70
CA GLU A 18 -22.53 32.02 -13.87
C GLU A 18 -22.87 32.13 -12.38
N LEU A 19 -23.88 32.95 -12.02
CA LEU A 19 -24.35 33.06 -10.64
C LEU A 19 -25.07 31.80 -10.19
N ASN A 20 -25.91 31.23 -11.04
CA ASN A 20 -26.55 29.94 -10.75
C ASN A 20 -25.53 28.80 -10.62
N GLN A 21 -24.43 28.84 -11.39
CA GLN A 21 -23.32 27.90 -11.25
C GLN A 21 -22.55 28.10 -9.96
N ALA A 22 -22.29 29.36 -9.56
CA ALA A 22 -21.66 29.67 -8.29
C ALA A 22 -22.48 29.12 -7.11
N ILE A 23 -23.80 29.36 -7.12
CA ILE A 23 -24.72 28.80 -6.12
C ILE A 23 -24.67 27.26 -6.12
N ALA A 24 -24.68 26.63 -7.30
CA ALA A 24 -24.62 25.17 -7.41
C ALA A 24 -23.31 24.57 -6.87
N ARG A 25 -22.20 25.31 -6.92
CA ARG A 25 -20.90 24.85 -6.41
C ARG A 25 -20.88 24.77 -4.89
N GLU A 26 -21.51 25.73 -4.22
CA GLU A 26 -21.67 25.76 -2.76
C GLU A 26 -22.56 24.63 -2.21
N ILE A 27 -23.27 23.90 -3.07
CA ILE A 27 -24.04 22.73 -2.66
C ILE A 27 -23.07 21.54 -2.46
N GLU A 28 -22.85 21.18 -1.20
CA GLU A 28 -21.97 20.07 -0.82
C GLU A 28 -22.57 18.69 -1.11
N ASN A 29 -23.89 18.56 -0.93
CA ASN A 29 -24.60 17.29 -1.04
C ASN A 29 -25.11 17.06 -2.47
N ASP A 30 -24.66 15.98 -3.11
CA ASP A 30 -25.07 15.58 -4.46
C ASP A 30 -26.60 15.39 -4.60
N LYS A 31 -27.29 15.01 -3.51
CA LYS A 31 -28.77 14.89 -3.52
C LYS A 31 -29.43 16.26 -3.67
N ASP A 32 -28.95 17.25 -2.92
CA ASP A 32 -29.49 18.60 -2.95
C ASP A 32 -29.13 19.29 -4.27
N LEU A 33 -27.95 19.00 -4.83
CA LEU A 33 -27.57 19.44 -6.17
C LEU A 33 -28.50 18.87 -7.25
N ALA A 34 -28.89 17.60 -7.13
CA ALA A 34 -29.86 16.99 -8.02
C ALA A 34 -31.25 17.64 -7.90
N THR A 35 -31.68 18.00 -6.68
CA THR A 35 -32.91 18.76 -6.45
C THR A 35 -32.82 20.17 -7.01
N TYR A 36 -31.71 20.87 -6.79
CA TYR A 36 -31.46 22.21 -7.33
C TYR A 36 -31.58 22.25 -8.85
N ARG A 37 -30.95 21.28 -9.53
CA ARG A 37 -31.03 21.08 -10.98
C ARG A 37 -32.47 20.92 -11.52
N LEU A 38 -33.42 20.52 -10.66
CA LEU A 38 -34.82 20.30 -11.03
C LEU A 38 -35.76 21.47 -10.68
N ILE A 39 -35.26 22.53 -10.02
CA ILE A 39 -36.10 23.67 -9.59
C ILE A 39 -36.69 24.41 -10.80
N CYS A 40 -35.86 24.78 -11.78
CA CYS A 40 -36.31 25.50 -12.96
C CYS A 40 -35.32 25.37 -14.12
N ARG A 41 -35.61 25.99 -15.28
CA ARG A 41 -34.72 25.95 -16.44
C ARG A 41 -33.37 26.60 -16.16
N GLY A 42 -33.35 27.77 -15.49
CA GLY A 42 -32.10 28.46 -15.14
C GLY A 42 -31.14 27.62 -14.29
N THR A 43 -31.66 26.90 -13.28
CA THR A 43 -30.83 26.00 -12.46
C THR A 43 -30.43 24.72 -13.20
N ASN A 44 -31.30 24.22 -14.09
CA ASN A 44 -30.97 23.09 -14.95
C ASN A 44 -29.81 23.43 -15.90
N ASP A 45 -29.92 24.56 -16.60
CA ASP A 45 -28.92 25.04 -17.56
C ASP A 45 -27.60 25.32 -16.84
N ALA A 46 -27.63 25.84 -15.62
CA ALA A 46 -26.40 26.04 -14.84
C ALA A 46 -25.61 24.74 -14.60
N VAL A 47 -26.28 23.62 -14.36
CA VAL A 47 -25.63 22.33 -14.08
C VAL A 47 -25.31 21.55 -15.36
N ASP A 48 -26.19 21.63 -16.37
CA ASP A 48 -26.16 20.74 -17.54
C ASP A 48 -25.99 21.42 -18.90
N ALA A 49 -26.12 22.74 -19.01
CA ALA A 49 -25.80 23.47 -20.24
C ALA A 49 -24.31 23.83 -20.30
N ASP A 50 -23.95 24.79 -21.16
CA ASP A 50 -22.58 25.27 -21.36
C ASP A 50 -21.56 24.13 -21.58
N ASN A 51 -21.92 23.20 -22.47
CA ASN A 51 -21.13 22.01 -22.77
C ASN A 51 -20.70 21.22 -21.51
N LEU A 52 -21.53 21.23 -20.45
CA LEU A 52 -21.28 20.55 -19.17
C LEU A 52 -20.03 21.05 -18.44
N SER A 53 -19.65 22.32 -18.61
CA SER A 53 -18.48 22.94 -17.97
C SER A 53 -18.51 22.84 -16.44
N PHE A 54 -19.69 22.93 -15.83
CA PHE A 54 -19.92 22.75 -14.39
C PHE A 54 -19.31 21.45 -13.85
N TRP A 55 -19.52 20.33 -14.57
CA TRP A 55 -19.05 19.02 -14.13
C TRP A 55 -17.53 18.91 -14.12
N ARG A 56 -16.82 19.63 -15.00
CA ARG A 56 -15.35 19.68 -14.96
C ARG A 56 -14.85 20.37 -13.69
N THR A 57 -15.47 21.48 -13.32
CA THR A 57 -15.13 22.20 -12.09
C THR A 57 -15.42 21.34 -10.87
N LYS A 58 -16.64 20.79 -10.76
CA LYS A 58 -17.05 19.92 -9.65
C LYS A 58 -16.19 18.66 -9.54
N PHE A 59 -15.74 18.11 -10.67
CA PHE A 59 -14.82 16.98 -10.69
C PHE A 59 -13.45 17.35 -10.10
N ARG A 60 -12.86 18.48 -10.51
CA ARG A 60 -11.56 18.95 -10.01
C ARG A 60 -11.55 19.25 -8.51
N GLU A 61 -12.68 19.70 -7.97
CA GLU A 61 -12.83 19.93 -6.53
C GLU A 61 -12.70 18.63 -5.72
N LYS A 62 -13.10 17.48 -6.29
CA LYS A 62 -13.23 16.21 -5.56
C LYS A 62 -12.25 15.12 -5.97
N PHE A 63 -11.81 15.10 -7.21
CA PHE A 63 -10.98 14.04 -7.81
C PHE A 63 -9.86 14.62 -8.66
N ALA A 64 -8.78 13.85 -8.82
CA ALA A 64 -7.68 14.22 -9.69
C ALA A 64 -8.12 14.12 -11.15
N LEU A 65 -8.04 15.23 -11.89
CA LEU A 65 -8.48 15.30 -13.27
C LEU A 65 -7.33 14.96 -14.22
N LYS A 66 -7.51 13.88 -15.00
CA LYS A 66 -6.71 13.62 -16.20
C LYS A 66 -6.99 14.65 -17.30
N GLU A 67 -5.95 15.19 -17.90
CA GLU A 67 -6.10 16.09 -19.05
C GLU A 67 -6.72 15.39 -20.28
N GLY A 68 -7.46 16.16 -21.09
CA GLY A 68 -8.07 15.68 -22.33
C GLY A 68 -9.41 14.95 -22.18
N VAL A 69 -9.91 14.74 -20.96
CA VAL A 69 -11.21 14.07 -20.74
C VAL A 69 -12.38 15.02 -21.04
N ALA A 70 -13.36 14.53 -21.81
CA ALA A 70 -14.54 15.29 -22.20
C ALA A 70 -15.50 15.51 -21.02
N ASN A 71 -16.23 16.64 -21.00
CA ASN A 71 -17.12 16.98 -19.88
C ASN A 71 -18.24 15.95 -19.65
N GLN A 72 -18.77 15.37 -20.74
CA GLN A 72 -19.78 14.31 -20.66
C GLN A 72 -19.23 13.07 -19.91
N GLU A 73 -17.97 12.71 -20.16
CA GLU A 73 -17.31 11.60 -19.48
C GLU A 73 -17.01 11.95 -18.02
N LEU A 74 -16.56 13.17 -17.73
CA LEU A 74 -16.35 13.65 -16.36
C LEU A 74 -17.62 13.62 -15.52
N LYS A 75 -18.77 14.00 -16.10
CA LYS A 75 -20.08 13.87 -15.47
C LYS A 75 -20.39 12.42 -15.09
N GLN A 76 -20.22 11.50 -16.04
CA GLN A 76 -20.48 10.07 -15.81
C GLN A 76 -19.55 9.47 -14.74
N LEU A 77 -18.26 9.81 -14.82
CA LEU A 77 -17.25 9.39 -13.85
C LEU A 77 -17.56 9.94 -12.46
N TYR A 78 -17.85 11.25 -12.33
CA TYR A 78 -18.22 11.87 -11.05
C TYR A 78 -19.41 11.15 -10.42
N GLN A 79 -20.49 10.98 -11.19
CA GLN A 79 -21.73 10.37 -10.71
C GLN A 79 -21.52 8.91 -10.30
N ASN A 80 -20.78 8.13 -11.10
CA ASN A 80 -20.45 6.76 -10.76
C ASN A 80 -19.58 6.70 -9.50
N ARG A 81 -18.50 7.48 -9.44
CA ARG A 81 -17.58 7.51 -8.28
C ARG A 81 -18.32 7.86 -7.01
N THR A 82 -19.04 8.97 -6.96
CA THR A 82 -19.77 9.36 -5.74
C THR A 82 -20.81 8.30 -5.35
N LYS A 83 -21.57 7.76 -6.31
CA LYS A 83 -22.56 6.71 -6.04
C LYS A 83 -21.93 5.45 -5.44
N GLN A 84 -20.82 4.96 -6.01
CA GLN A 84 -20.20 3.74 -5.52
C GLN A 84 -19.50 3.96 -4.18
N LEU A 85 -18.80 5.08 -3.98
CA LEU A 85 -18.20 5.43 -2.70
C LEU A 85 -19.26 5.55 -1.59
N ALA A 86 -20.39 6.21 -1.87
CA ALA A 86 -21.49 6.33 -0.90
C ALA A 86 -22.17 4.99 -0.58
N ARG A 87 -22.25 4.06 -1.54
CA ARG A 87 -22.81 2.72 -1.29
C ARG A 87 -21.83 1.81 -0.54
N GLY A 88 -20.53 1.96 -0.84
CA GLY A 88 -19.48 1.12 -0.29
C GLY A 88 -19.32 1.24 1.22
N THR A 89 -19.63 2.41 1.80
CA THR A 89 -19.59 2.60 3.26
C THR A 89 -20.46 1.61 4.03
N GLY A 90 -21.54 1.12 3.43
CA GLY A 90 -22.43 0.12 4.01
C GLY A 90 -22.03 -1.34 3.79
N TYR A 91 -20.89 -1.63 3.13
CA TYR A 91 -20.43 -3.00 2.87
C TYR A 91 -19.30 -3.41 3.82
N SER A 92 -19.25 -4.70 4.15
CA SER A 92 -18.23 -5.23 5.07
C SER A 92 -16.90 -5.62 4.40
N PHE A 93 -16.86 -5.80 3.07
CA PHE A 93 -15.63 -6.13 2.33
C PHE A 93 -14.82 -7.31 2.90
N HIS A 94 -15.48 -8.36 3.38
CA HIS A 94 -14.78 -9.54 3.90
C HIS A 94 -14.00 -10.26 2.79
N ARG A 95 -14.68 -10.59 1.68
CA ARG A 95 -14.07 -11.34 0.57
C ARG A 95 -14.19 -10.67 -0.80
N GLY A 96 -15.13 -9.75 -1.01
CA GLY A 96 -15.21 -8.96 -2.25
C GLY A 96 -15.71 -9.73 -3.48
N HIS A 97 -16.35 -10.89 -3.31
CA HIS A 97 -16.88 -11.68 -4.43
C HIS A 97 -18.25 -11.18 -4.92
N ARG A 98 -18.97 -10.39 -4.13
CA ARG A 98 -20.29 -9.88 -4.50
C ARG A 98 -20.17 -8.80 -5.59
N LEU A 99 -21.06 -8.84 -6.58
CA LEU A 99 -21.05 -7.90 -7.71
C LEU A 99 -21.01 -6.43 -7.26
N ARG A 100 -21.82 -6.07 -6.26
CA ARG A 100 -21.87 -4.71 -5.72
C ARG A 100 -20.58 -4.28 -5.04
N GLU A 101 -19.89 -5.19 -4.34
CA GLU A 101 -18.58 -4.90 -3.76
C GLU A 101 -17.56 -4.72 -4.89
N LYS A 102 -17.56 -5.59 -5.91
CA LYS A 102 -16.68 -5.48 -7.07
C LYS A 102 -16.81 -4.13 -7.79
N ASP A 103 -18.02 -3.59 -7.93
CA ASP A 103 -18.23 -2.28 -8.55
C ASP A 103 -17.59 -1.14 -7.74
N VAL A 104 -17.66 -1.19 -6.42
CA VAL A 104 -16.97 -0.22 -5.54
C VAL A 104 -15.46 -0.39 -5.65
N VAL A 105 -14.96 -1.62 -5.56
CA VAL A 105 -13.52 -1.89 -5.60
C VAL A 105 -12.90 -1.47 -6.95
N LYS A 106 -13.63 -1.61 -8.07
CA LYS A 106 -13.19 -1.07 -9.37
C LYS A 106 -12.99 0.44 -9.34
N VAL A 107 -13.92 1.18 -8.73
CA VAL A 107 -13.80 2.64 -8.54
C VAL A 107 -12.60 2.98 -7.67
N LEU A 108 -12.37 2.25 -6.56
CA LEU A 108 -11.21 2.48 -5.69
C LEU A 108 -9.89 2.24 -6.44
N ARG A 109 -9.81 1.16 -7.23
CA ARG A 109 -8.67 0.87 -8.10
C ARG A 109 -8.43 2.01 -9.11
N GLU A 110 -9.47 2.54 -9.74
CA GLU A 110 -9.35 3.66 -10.68
C GLU A 110 -8.79 4.91 -9.98
N LEU A 111 -9.27 5.24 -8.77
CA LEU A 111 -8.74 6.34 -7.98
C LEU A 111 -7.26 6.17 -7.65
N ILE A 112 -6.84 4.95 -7.29
CA ILE A 112 -5.43 4.61 -7.04
C ILE A 112 -4.59 4.85 -8.29
N VAL A 113 -4.98 4.27 -9.43
CA VAL A 113 -4.23 4.35 -10.69
C VAL A 113 -4.19 5.78 -11.25
N GLU A 114 -5.25 6.55 -11.04
CA GLU A 114 -5.34 7.95 -11.49
C GLU A 114 -4.81 8.97 -10.47
N SER A 115 -4.25 8.51 -9.35
CA SER A 115 -3.63 9.41 -8.38
C SER A 115 -2.50 10.20 -9.05
N PHE A 116 -2.38 11.47 -8.68
CA PHE A 116 -1.41 12.43 -9.25
C PHE A 116 -1.58 12.74 -10.76
N GLN A 117 -2.72 12.43 -11.38
CA GLN A 117 -3.01 12.89 -12.76
C GLN A 117 -3.47 14.36 -12.85
N GLY A 118 -3.53 15.09 -11.74
CA GLY A 118 -3.93 16.49 -11.65
C GLY A 118 -3.02 17.31 -10.72
N PRO A 119 -3.48 18.47 -10.23
CA PRO A 119 -2.69 19.30 -9.32
C PRO A 119 -2.24 18.53 -8.08
N VAL A 120 -1.00 18.79 -7.66
CA VAL A 120 -0.39 18.24 -6.46
C VAL A 120 -0.53 19.25 -5.34
N GLU A 121 -1.01 18.78 -4.20
CA GLU A 121 -1.05 19.53 -2.94
C GLU A 121 0.07 19.02 -2.03
N PHE A 122 0.44 19.74 -0.99
CA PHE A 122 1.44 19.29 -0.02
C PHE A 122 0.80 19.27 1.37
N ASP A 123 1.10 18.24 2.16
CA ASP A 123 0.71 18.22 3.56
C ASP A 123 1.63 19.09 4.44
N ASP A 124 1.31 19.20 5.72
CA ASP A 124 2.04 20.05 6.68
C ASP A 124 3.53 19.67 6.81
N TYR A 125 3.88 18.44 6.41
CA TYR A 125 5.24 17.92 6.42
C TYR A 125 5.92 18.03 5.05
N GLY A 126 5.31 18.71 4.06
CA GLY A 126 5.85 18.90 2.72
C GLY A 126 5.76 17.66 1.83
N ARG A 127 4.96 16.65 2.18
CA ARG A 127 4.78 15.45 1.35
C ARG A 127 3.68 15.70 0.32
N PRO A 128 3.87 15.29 -0.95
CA PRO A 128 2.88 15.50 -2.00
C PRO A 128 1.64 14.63 -1.77
N ARG A 129 0.47 15.23 -2.00
CA ARG A 129 -0.87 14.67 -1.90
C ARG A 129 -1.67 14.96 -3.16
N CYS A 130 -2.71 14.17 -3.40
CA CYS A 130 -3.66 14.44 -4.47
C CYS A 130 -5.11 14.21 -4.04
N LYS A 131 -6.05 14.79 -4.78
CA LYS A 131 -7.50 14.68 -4.50
C LYS A 131 -8.01 13.24 -4.46
N ASN A 132 -7.46 12.34 -5.28
CA ASN A 132 -7.86 10.93 -5.25
C ASN A 132 -7.42 10.23 -3.94
N GLN A 133 -6.24 10.54 -3.42
CA GLN A 133 -5.82 10.04 -2.11
C GLN A 133 -6.72 10.58 -0.99
N ALA A 134 -7.08 11.86 -1.02
CA ALA A 134 -8.04 12.42 -0.07
C ALA A 134 -9.41 11.71 -0.13
N ALA A 135 -9.90 11.39 -1.33
CA ALA A 135 -11.13 10.63 -1.52
C ALA A 135 -11.03 9.19 -1.01
N LEU A 136 -9.89 8.52 -1.24
CA LEU A 136 -9.60 7.18 -0.74
C LEU A 136 -9.52 7.17 0.80
N LEU A 137 -8.79 8.11 1.39
CA LEU A 137 -8.67 8.29 2.84
C LEU A 137 -10.05 8.49 3.49
N LYS A 138 -10.84 9.41 2.94
CA LYS A 138 -12.22 9.64 3.39
C LYS A 138 -13.05 8.37 3.28
N PHE A 139 -12.90 7.58 2.22
CA PHE A 139 -13.62 6.32 2.09
C PHE A 139 -13.18 5.27 3.14
N VAL A 140 -11.87 5.14 3.38
CA VAL A 140 -11.32 4.22 4.40
C VAL A 140 -11.89 4.55 5.77
N LEU A 141 -11.87 5.82 6.18
CA LEU A 141 -12.40 6.28 7.48
C LEU A 141 -13.90 6.03 7.66
N ASN A 142 -14.67 6.06 6.57
CA ASN A 142 -16.12 5.95 6.62
C ASN A 142 -16.64 4.56 6.21
N SER A 143 -15.78 3.55 6.07
CA SER A 143 -16.17 2.21 5.63
C SER A 143 -15.47 1.11 6.42
N LYS A 144 -15.95 -0.13 6.27
CA LYS A 144 -15.33 -1.32 6.85
C LYS A 144 -14.21 -1.91 5.97
N LEU A 145 -13.66 -1.16 5.01
CA LEU A 145 -12.68 -1.69 4.05
C LEU A 145 -11.41 -2.22 4.75
N LEU A 146 -10.88 -1.43 5.70
CA LEU A 146 -9.66 -1.72 6.47
C LEU A 146 -9.87 -1.71 7.99
N LEU A 147 -11.06 -1.30 8.43
CA LEU A 147 -11.47 -1.22 9.83
C LEU A 147 -12.60 -2.22 10.10
N PRO A 148 -12.39 -3.54 9.93
CA PRO A 148 -13.40 -4.53 10.22
C PRO A 148 -13.64 -4.62 11.73
N THR A 149 -14.91 -4.70 12.13
CA THR A 149 -15.31 -4.90 13.53
C THR A 149 -15.68 -6.35 13.83
N GLU A 150 -15.57 -7.23 12.83
CA GLU A 150 -16.07 -8.61 12.91
C GLU A 150 -15.30 -9.54 11.98
N ARG A 151 -15.18 -10.81 12.40
CA ARG A 151 -14.56 -11.90 11.62
C ARG A 151 -15.36 -12.15 10.34
N ALA A 152 -14.68 -12.53 9.25
CA ALA A 152 -15.38 -12.92 8.03
C ALA A 152 -16.31 -14.12 8.32
N PRO A 153 -17.60 -14.06 7.97
CA PRO A 153 -18.51 -15.17 8.21
C PRO A 153 -18.04 -16.40 7.44
N ALA A 154 -18.24 -17.59 8.03
CA ALA A 154 -17.90 -18.85 7.37
C ALA A 154 -18.52 -18.90 5.96
N PRO A 155 -17.80 -19.39 4.94
CA PRO A 155 -18.32 -19.49 3.59
C PRO A 155 -19.62 -20.27 3.57
N SER A 156 -20.65 -19.71 2.95
CA SER A 156 -21.94 -20.41 2.89
C SER A 156 -21.81 -21.58 1.90
N PRO A 157 -21.97 -22.84 2.36
CA PRO A 157 -21.92 -24.00 1.47
C PRO A 157 -23.01 -23.95 0.40
N ARG A 158 -24.14 -23.27 0.69
CA ARG A 158 -25.25 -23.11 -0.26
C ARG A 158 -24.94 -22.18 -1.43
N ARG A 159 -24.00 -21.24 -1.27
CA ARG A 159 -23.68 -20.24 -2.30
C ARG A 159 -22.39 -20.55 -3.05
N ASN A 160 -21.72 -21.65 -2.69
CA ASN A 160 -20.39 -22.01 -3.21
C ASN A 160 -19.44 -20.79 -3.21
N GLU A 161 -19.48 -20.01 -2.13
CA GLU A 161 -18.71 -18.77 -2.04
C GLU A 161 -17.24 -19.12 -1.79
N PRO A 162 -16.29 -18.55 -2.56
CA PRO A 162 -14.88 -18.78 -2.32
C PRO A 162 -14.50 -18.37 -0.89
N LYS A 163 -13.55 -19.11 -0.30
CA LYS A 163 -13.05 -18.82 1.06
C LYS A 163 -12.10 -17.62 1.06
N ASP A 164 -11.35 -17.48 -0.02
CA ASP A 164 -10.28 -16.49 -0.13
C ASP A 164 -10.81 -15.11 -0.49
N VAL A 165 -10.02 -14.08 -0.16
CA VAL A 165 -10.28 -12.70 -0.57
C VAL A 165 -10.06 -12.57 -2.08
N HIS A 166 -10.99 -11.93 -2.78
CA HIS A 166 -10.85 -11.63 -4.20
C HIS A 166 -9.60 -10.76 -4.44
N ASN A 167 -8.70 -11.18 -5.33
CA ASN A 167 -7.40 -10.52 -5.56
C ASN A 167 -7.51 -9.01 -5.79
N LEU A 168 -8.49 -8.53 -6.55
CA LEU A 168 -8.70 -7.09 -6.75
C LEU A 168 -9.04 -6.35 -5.44
N LEU A 169 -9.86 -6.94 -4.57
CA LEU A 169 -10.13 -6.36 -3.26
C LEU A 169 -8.85 -6.35 -2.40
N ALA A 170 -8.08 -7.43 -2.43
CA ALA A 170 -6.84 -7.52 -1.67
C ALA A 170 -5.80 -6.49 -2.12
N ALA A 171 -5.60 -6.32 -3.43
CA ALA A 171 -4.71 -5.30 -3.98
C ALA A 171 -5.16 -3.88 -3.59
N VAL A 172 -6.46 -3.59 -3.63
CA VAL A 172 -7.00 -2.29 -3.19
C VAL A 172 -6.82 -2.09 -1.68
N LYS A 173 -7.05 -3.13 -0.86
CA LYS A 173 -6.81 -3.06 0.59
C LYS A 173 -5.34 -2.77 0.89
N LEU A 174 -4.40 -3.44 0.22
CA LEU A 174 -2.97 -3.19 0.36
C LEU A 174 -2.60 -1.75 -0.03
N MET A 175 -3.13 -1.22 -1.12
CA MET A 175 -2.85 0.18 -1.49
C MET A 175 -3.44 1.16 -0.47
N CYS A 176 -4.68 0.93 -0.02
CA CYS A 176 -5.31 1.79 0.98
C CYS A 176 -4.67 1.64 2.37
N SER A 177 -3.98 0.54 2.68
CA SER A 177 -3.36 0.35 4.00
C SER A 177 -2.17 1.27 4.25
N HIS A 178 -1.60 1.86 3.19
CA HIS A 178 -0.59 2.91 3.34
C HIS A 178 -1.08 4.10 4.17
N PHE A 179 -2.39 4.38 4.13
CA PHE A 179 -2.98 5.48 4.89
C PHE A 179 -3.16 5.17 6.36
N LEU A 180 -3.16 3.90 6.77
CA LEU A 180 -3.52 3.53 8.14
C LEU A 180 -2.55 4.12 9.16
N PHE A 181 -1.26 4.21 8.83
CA PHE A 181 -0.23 4.76 9.71
C PHE A 181 -0.35 6.28 9.92
N GLU A 182 -1.23 6.96 9.18
CA GLU A 182 -1.54 8.38 9.33
C GLU A 182 -2.87 8.61 10.08
N LEU A 183 -3.60 7.54 10.39
CA LEU A 183 -4.93 7.62 10.98
C LEU A 183 -4.89 7.39 12.49
N GLU A 184 -5.08 8.47 13.24
CA GLU A 184 -5.32 8.40 14.68
C GLU A 184 -6.61 7.63 14.99
N GLY A 185 -6.56 6.71 15.97
CA GLY A 185 -7.72 5.94 16.42
C GLY A 185 -8.05 4.70 15.57
N ALA A 186 -7.27 4.40 14.53
CA ALA A 186 -7.38 3.18 13.74
C ALA A 186 -6.59 1.99 14.35
N ASN A 187 -6.49 1.94 15.68
CA ASN A 187 -5.48 1.16 16.41
C ASN A 187 -5.87 -0.31 16.61
N HIS A 188 -7.17 -0.61 16.61
CA HIS A 188 -7.63 -1.98 16.85
C HIS A 188 -7.47 -2.86 15.62
N VAL A 189 -6.75 -3.97 15.79
CA VAL A 189 -6.59 -5.04 14.81
C VAL A 189 -7.35 -6.27 15.30
N PHE A 190 -8.34 -6.69 14.51
CA PHE A 190 -9.13 -7.88 14.80
C PHE A 190 -8.43 -9.16 14.30
N ALA A 191 -8.48 -10.23 15.08
CA ALA A 191 -7.95 -11.56 14.75
C ALA A 191 -6.45 -11.56 14.39
N ALA A 192 -5.62 -10.93 15.23
CA ALA A 192 -4.16 -10.84 15.02
C ALA A 192 -3.49 -12.23 14.94
N GLU A 193 -4.02 -13.20 15.69
CA GLU A 193 -3.52 -14.57 15.73
C GLU A 193 -3.62 -15.31 14.39
N GLU A 194 -4.66 -15.02 13.59
CA GLU A 194 -4.76 -15.57 12.22
C GLU A 194 -3.63 -15.02 11.33
N SER A 195 -3.31 -13.73 11.49
CA SER A 195 -2.22 -13.11 10.74
C SER A 195 -0.86 -13.65 11.18
N GLN A 196 -0.62 -13.82 12.49
CA GLN A 196 0.60 -14.45 13.02
C GLN A 196 0.79 -15.85 12.42
N GLN A 197 -0.25 -16.69 12.41
CA GLN A 197 -0.16 -18.03 11.84
C GLN A 197 0.24 -17.99 10.35
N VAL A 198 -0.38 -17.13 9.55
CA VAL A 198 -0.14 -17.05 8.11
C VAL A 198 1.26 -16.55 7.77
N VAL A 199 1.76 -15.52 8.48
CA VAL A 199 3.07 -14.92 8.17
C VAL A 199 4.22 -15.89 8.43
N TYR A 200 4.10 -16.74 9.46
CA TYR A 200 5.08 -17.76 9.81
C TYR A 200 4.90 -19.10 9.09
N MET A 201 3.97 -19.23 8.14
CA MET A 201 3.86 -20.45 7.34
C MET A 201 5.16 -20.77 6.59
N ALA A 202 5.44 -22.06 6.42
CA ALA A 202 6.57 -22.53 5.62
C ALA A 202 6.48 -22.00 4.17
N THR A 203 7.63 -21.76 3.55
CA THR A 203 7.67 -21.05 2.27
C THR A 203 6.95 -21.76 1.13
N ASN A 204 7.00 -23.09 1.10
CA ASN A 204 6.25 -23.88 0.11
C ASN A 204 4.72 -23.83 0.32
N ASN A 205 4.26 -23.67 1.56
CA ASN A 205 2.83 -23.64 1.87
C ASN A 205 2.22 -22.26 1.61
N ALA A 206 3.01 -21.20 1.76
CA ALA A 206 2.62 -19.83 1.50
C ALA A 206 3.73 -19.07 0.74
N PRO A 207 3.93 -19.37 -0.55
CA PRO A 207 4.92 -18.67 -1.36
C PRO A 207 4.47 -17.22 -1.61
N LEU A 208 5.42 -16.28 -1.65
CA LEU A 208 5.11 -14.87 -1.94
C LEU A 208 4.67 -14.65 -3.39
N TYR A 209 5.13 -15.53 -4.29
CA TYR A 209 4.89 -15.46 -5.73
C TYR A 209 4.32 -16.77 -6.27
N GLY A 210 3.27 -16.65 -7.07
CA GLY A 210 2.64 -17.75 -7.82
C GLY A 210 2.69 -17.54 -9.34
N GLY A 211 2.02 -18.44 -10.06
CA GLY A 211 1.97 -18.46 -11.52
C GLY A 211 3.23 -19.04 -12.16
N VAL A 212 3.16 -19.34 -13.47
CA VAL A 212 4.21 -20.04 -14.23
C VAL A 212 5.56 -19.32 -14.18
N HIS A 213 5.55 -17.99 -14.11
CA HIS A 213 6.75 -17.14 -14.10
C HIS A 213 6.98 -16.43 -12.77
N LYS A 214 6.36 -16.89 -11.67
CA LYS A 214 6.41 -16.21 -10.35
C LYS A 214 6.04 -14.71 -10.45
N GLY A 215 5.10 -14.37 -11.33
CA GLY A 215 4.67 -13.00 -11.62
C GLY A 215 3.37 -12.60 -10.91
N GLU A 216 2.68 -13.55 -10.27
CA GLU A 216 1.47 -13.28 -9.49
C GLU A 216 1.84 -13.14 -8.02
N VAL A 217 1.43 -12.05 -7.37
CA VAL A 217 1.69 -11.84 -5.95
C VAL A 217 0.66 -12.61 -5.11
N ASN A 218 1.10 -13.30 -4.07
CA ASN A 218 0.22 -13.89 -3.08
C ASN A 218 -0.43 -12.81 -2.21
N MET A 219 -1.52 -12.24 -2.73
CA MET A 219 -2.23 -11.13 -2.09
C MET A 219 -2.78 -11.47 -0.71
N ASN A 220 -3.15 -12.73 -0.47
CA ASN A 220 -3.66 -13.14 0.83
C ASN A 220 -2.57 -13.05 1.90
N TRP A 221 -1.39 -13.62 1.60
CA TRP A 221 -0.26 -13.54 2.51
C TRP A 221 0.17 -12.09 2.77
N MET A 222 0.23 -11.26 1.71
CA MET A 222 0.59 -9.84 1.84
C MET A 222 -0.37 -9.07 2.74
N LEU A 223 -1.67 -9.34 2.67
CA LEU A 223 -2.66 -8.72 3.55
C LEU A 223 -2.44 -9.11 5.02
N HIS A 224 -2.23 -10.40 5.29
CA HIS A 224 -1.95 -10.87 6.65
C HIS A 224 -0.65 -10.27 7.18
N CYS A 225 0.39 -10.15 6.35
CA CYS A 225 1.66 -9.54 6.74
C CYS A 225 1.50 -8.05 7.06
N MET A 226 0.78 -7.28 6.23
CA MET A 226 0.45 -5.89 6.54
C MET A 226 -0.38 -5.76 7.83
N GLN A 227 -1.36 -6.64 8.04
CA GLN A 227 -2.20 -6.62 9.24
C GLN A 227 -1.42 -7.01 10.51
N PHE A 228 -0.49 -7.96 10.40
CA PHE A 228 0.44 -8.36 11.45
C PHE A 228 1.29 -7.17 11.91
N PHE A 229 2.01 -6.52 11.00
CA PHE A 229 2.82 -5.36 11.36
C PHE A 229 1.99 -4.19 11.86
N ARG A 230 0.81 -3.95 11.27
CA ARG A 230 -0.12 -2.93 11.78
C ARG A 230 -0.50 -3.19 13.23
N ASN A 231 -0.76 -4.44 13.62
CA ASN A 231 -1.07 -4.78 15.01
C ASN A 231 0.07 -4.33 15.94
N HIS A 232 1.30 -4.71 15.62
CA HIS A 232 2.45 -4.35 16.45
C HIS A 232 2.77 -2.85 16.46
N MET A 233 2.60 -2.16 15.32
CA MET A 233 2.97 -0.75 15.14
C MET A 233 1.91 0.24 15.61
N MET A 234 0.64 -0.16 15.69
CA MET A 234 -0.48 0.76 15.97
C MET A 234 -1.36 0.37 17.16
N ASN A 235 -1.25 -0.86 17.67
CA ASN A 235 -2.07 -1.31 18.79
C ASN A 235 -1.33 -1.07 20.12
N GLU A 236 -1.78 -0.07 20.86
CA GLU A 236 -1.23 0.27 22.19
C GLU A 236 -1.34 -0.90 23.17
N ASP A 237 -2.41 -1.71 23.11
CA ASP A 237 -2.60 -2.85 24.01
C ASP A 237 -1.52 -3.95 23.84
N VAL A 238 -0.91 -4.03 22.65
CA VAL A 238 0.17 -4.97 22.35
C VAL A 238 1.52 -4.38 22.79
N ALA A 239 1.66 -3.06 22.71
CA ALA A 239 2.83 -2.28 23.16
C ALA A 239 4.20 -2.73 22.62
N SER A 240 4.26 -3.55 21.57
CA SER A 240 5.52 -4.13 21.07
C SER A 240 6.34 -3.11 20.27
N LEU A 241 5.76 -2.51 19.22
CA LEU A 241 6.38 -1.43 18.43
C LEU A 241 5.63 -0.11 18.57
N PHE A 242 4.49 -0.09 19.29
CA PHE A 242 3.63 1.08 19.37
C PHE A 242 4.40 2.33 19.84
N HIS A 243 5.15 2.23 20.95
CA HIS A 243 5.91 3.36 21.49
C HIS A 243 7.04 3.79 20.55
N ALA A 244 7.83 2.83 20.05
CA ALA A 244 8.89 3.13 19.07
C ALA A 244 8.32 3.83 17.81
N MET A 245 7.12 3.46 17.38
CA MET A 245 6.42 4.09 16.27
C MET A 245 5.81 5.45 16.61
N ASP A 246 5.43 5.66 17.86
CA ASP A 246 4.91 6.94 18.34
C ASP A 246 6.01 8.00 18.38
N ASP A 247 7.19 7.61 18.88
CA ASP A 247 8.40 8.44 19.01
C ASP A 247 8.96 8.93 17.67
N LEU A 248 8.73 8.19 16.58
CA LEU A 248 9.15 8.61 15.24
C LEU A 248 8.45 9.90 14.81
N SER A 249 9.20 10.83 14.21
CA SER A 249 8.58 12.00 13.59
C SER A 249 7.67 11.59 12.41
N PRO A 250 6.66 12.39 12.03
CA PRO A 250 5.74 12.07 10.94
C PRO A 250 6.39 11.78 9.57
N ARG A 251 7.61 12.29 9.34
CA ARG A 251 8.42 12.00 8.13
C ARG A 251 9.16 10.66 8.19
N GLN A 252 9.33 10.11 9.39
CA GLN A 252 9.99 8.83 9.65
C GLN A 252 9.00 7.65 9.72
N LYS A 253 7.68 7.92 9.78
CA LYS A 253 6.63 6.89 9.76
C LYS A 253 6.32 6.40 8.32
N PRO A 254 5.77 5.19 8.14
CA PRO A 254 5.28 4.72 6.85
C PRO A 254 4.33 5.73 6.20
N SER A 255 4.42 5.87 4.88
CA SER A 255 3.62 6.85 4.13
C SER A 255 3.08 6.30 2.81
N ALA A 256 2.01 6.95 2.32
CA ALA A 256 1.45 6.67 1.01
C ALA A 256 2.39 7.03 -0.13
N TRP A 257 2.10 6.50 -1.33
CA TRP A 257 2.85 6.83 -2.53
C TRP A 257 2.74 8.33 -2.84
N GLN A 258 3.83 8.90 -3.35
CA GLN A 258 4.00 10.35 -3.46
C GLN A 258 3.99 10.86 -4.91
N GLU A 259 3.82 9.95 -5.88
CA GLU A 259 3.91 10.25 -7.30
C GLU A 259 3.02 9.31 -8.15
N PRO A 260 2.78 9.60 -9.44
CA PRO A 260 2.04 8.69 -10.31
C PRO A 260 2.67 7.29 -10.33
N LEU A 261 1.83 6.26 -10.28
CA LEU A 261 2.30 4.87 -10.33
C LEU A 261 2.95 4.56 -11.68
N ARG A 262 4.16 3.98 -11.64
CA ARG A 262 4.98 3.72 -12.82
C ARG A 262 4.91 2.25 -13.24
N MET A 263 5.18 1.98 -14.51
CA MET A 263 5.36 0.62 -15.02
C MET A 263 6.84 0.26 -15.06
N GLY A 264 7.16 -1.03 -14.89
CA GLY A 264 8.54 -1.54 -14.96
C GLY A 264 9.32 -1.37 -13.67
N THR A 265 10.63 -1.62 -13.75
CA THR A 265 11.55 -1.51 -12.61
C THR A 265 12.07 -0.08 -12.51
N TYR A 266 12.15 0.46 -11.31
CA TYR A 266 12.73 1.77 -11.02
C TYR A 266 13.48 1.73 -9.69
N PRO A 267 14.58 2.51 -9.56
CA PRO A 267 15.31 2.59 -8.30
C PRO A 267 14.41 3.14 -7.20
N LEU A 268 14.61 2.65 -5.99
CA LEU A 268 13.87 3.07 -4.81
C LEU A 268 14.53 4.28 -4.14
N GLY A 269 13.85 4.84 -3.13
CA GLY A 269 14.43 5.87 -2.27
C GLY A 269 15.70 5.36 -1.57
N LYS A 270 16.57 6.28 -1.14
CA LYS A 270 17.84 5.93 -0.50
C LYS A 270 17.65 5.45 0.93
N HIS A 271 16.83 6.12 1.73
CA HIS A 271 16.71 5.86 3.17
C HIS A 271 15.46 5.06 3.49
N TRP A 272 15.63 4.05 4.34
CA TRP A 272 14.59 3.12 4.76
C TRP A 272 14.70 2.89 6.26
N LYS A 273 13.55 2.81 6.93
CA LYS A 273 13.42 2.22 8.26
C LYS A 273 12.66 0.90 8.11
N GLY A 274 12.79 0.02 9.09
CA GLY A 274 12.09 -1.25 9.02
C GLY A 274 12.28 -2.12 10.24
N THR A 275 11.65 -3.27 10.21
CA THR A 275 11.76 -4.27 11.26
C THR A 275 11.42 -5.64 10.70
N TYR A 276 11.75 -6.68 11.46
CA TYR A 276 11.46 -8.06 11.15
C TYR A 276 11.01 -8.76 12.43
N SER A 277 10.26 -9.84 12.28
CA SER A 277 9.84 -10.67 13.40
C SER A 277 10.40 -12.08 13.29
N PHE A 278 10.64 -12.72 14.41
CA PHE A 278 10.96 -14.15 14.48
C PHE A 278 10.31 -14.83 15.69
N LEU A 279 10.18 -16.14 15.59
CA LEU A 279 9.78 -17.02 16.69
C LEU A 279 10.87 -18.08 16.81
N ASP A 280 11.11 -18.64 17.99
CA ASP A 280 12.08 -19.73 18.10
C ASP A 280 11.63 -20.96 17.31
N VAL A 281 12.58 -21.79 16.89
CA VAL A 281 12.31 -23.02 16.12
C VAL A 281 11.21 -23.90 16.75
N PRO A 282 11.18 -24.15 18.09
CA PRO A 282 10.09 -24.90 18.71
C PRO A 282 8.73 -24.21 18.62
N GLU A 283 8.69 -22.88 18.71
CA GLU A 283 7.47 -22.06 18.66
C GLU A 283 6.88 -22.05 17.25
N ILE A 284 7.71 -21.81 16.22
CA ILE A 284 7.30 -21.92 14.81
C ILE A 284 6.74 -23.31 14.53
N THR A 285 7.42 -24.36 15.00
CA THR A 285 6.96 -25.73 14.80
C THR A 285 5.59 -25.95 15.44
N LYS A 286 5.39 -25.48 16.67
CA LYS A 286 4.11 -25.58 17.38
C LYS A 286 3.01 -24.78 16.67
N LEU A 287 3.28 -23.53 16.29
CA LEU A 287 2.34 -22.66 15.57
C LEU A 287 1.87 -23.30 14.25
N ARG A 288 2.78 -23.88 13.48
CA ARG A 288 2.49 -24.56 12.20
C ARG A 288 1.70 -25.86 12.38
N MET A 289 1.68 -26.46 13.57
CA MET A 289 0.91 -27.67 13.88
C MET A 289 -0.50 -27.40 14.38
N LEU A 290 -0.85 -26.15 14.73
CA LEU A 290 -2.18 -25.81 15.22
C LEU A 290 -3.24 -26.01 14.14
N SER A 291 -4.36 -26.65 14.53
CA SER A 291 -5.54 -26.70 13.66
C SER A 291 -6.24 -25.34 13.65
N PRO A 292 -7.05 -25.02 12.62
CA PRO A 292 -7.79 -23.75 12.54
C PRO A 292 -8.63 -23.42 13.78
N ASP A 293 -9.14 -24.44 14.47
CA ASP A 293 -9.95 -24.26 15.68
C ASP A 293 -9.12 -23.88 16.92
N GLN A 294 -7.80 -24.12 16.88
CA GLN A 294 -6.87 -23.83 17.98
C GLN A 294 -6.13 -22.51 17.82
N VAL A 295 -6.18 -21.89 16.64
CA VAL A 295 -5.43 -20.66 16.32
C VAL A 295 -5.89 -19.50 17.20
N GLY A 296 -7.20 -19.43 17.49
CA GLY A 296 -7.81 -18.42 18.35
C GLY A 296 -7.26 -18.40 19.79
N ASP A 297 -6.70 -19.53 20.25
CA ASP A 297 -6.31 -19.76 21.65
C ASP A 297 -4.78 -19.69 21.86
N ALA A 298 -4.01 -19.44 20.79
CA ALA A 298 -2.55 -19.46 20.84
C ALA A 298 -1.98 -18.20 20.17
N TYR A 299 -1.24 -17.42 20.96
CA TYR A 299 -0.46 -16.27 20.49
C TYR A 299 0.96 -16.42 21.05
N PHE A 300 1.97 -16.27 20.17
CA PHE A 300 3.38 -16.37 20.54
C PHE A 300 4.02 -14.98 20.61
N CYS A 301 5.08 -14.81 21.39
CA CYS A 301 5.80 -13.53 21.48
C CYS A 301 6.65 -13.31 20.23
N ASP A 302 6.39 -12.20 19.54
CA ASP A 302 6.99 -11.85 18.26
C ASP A 302 8.33 -11.14 18.50
N LYS A 303 9.42 -11.94 18.54
CA LYS A 303 10.75 -11.45 18.93
C LYS A 303 11.31 -10.46 17.91
N ASN A 304 12.30 -9.65 18.35
CA ASN A 304 12.78 -8.41 17.71
C ASN A 304 11.75 -7.26 17.73
N ILE A 305 10.50 -7.53 17.35
CA ILE A 305 9.39 -6.55 17.41
C ILE A 305 9.00 -6.22 18.85
N ASP A 306 8.89 -7.22 19.72
CA ASP A 306 8.56 -7.04 21.14
C ASP A 306 9.63 -6.26 21.92
N GLU A 307 10.83 -6.11 21.36
CA GLU A 307 11.92 -5.30 21.92
C GLU A 307 11.89 -3.85 21.44
N GLY A 308 10.88 -3.45 20.64
CA GLY A 308 10.74 -2.07 20.15
C GLY A 308 11.71 -1.70 19.01
N LYS A 309 12.33 -2.68 18.35
CA LYS A 309 13.49 -2.43 17.49
C LYS A 309 13.10 -2.08 16.05
N ILE A 310 13.61 -0.93 15.61
CA ILE A 310 13.50 -0.42 14.24
C ILE A 310 14.92 -0.24 13.69
N GLN A 311 15.25 -0.99 12.64
CA GLN A 311 16.53 -0.89 11.94
C GLN A 311 16.48 0.19 10.87
N SER A 312 17.65 0.75 10.56
CA SER A 312 17.86 1.70 9.47
C SER A 312 18.60 1.02 8.31
N LEU A 313 18.22 1.32 7.08
CA LEU A 313 18.80 0.77 5.86
C LEU A 313 18.95 1.87 4.81
N GLN A 314 20.13 1.94 4.21
CA GLN A 314 20.40 2.77 3.05
C GLN A 314 20.55 1.87 1.82
N LEU A 315 19.84 2.21 0.73
CA LEU A 315 19.92 1.51 -0.54
C LEU A 315 20.62 2.39 -1.59
N ASN A 316 21.62 1.82 -2.27
CA ASN A 316 22.40 2.47 -3.30
C ASN A 316 22.21 1.75 -4.63
N PHE A 317 21.55 2.44 -5.55
CA PHE A 317 21.36 2.01 -6.94
C PHE A 317 22.50 2.62 -7.78
N GLY A 318 23.66 1.95 -7.77
CA GLY A 318 24.89 2.43 -8.43
C GLY A 318 24.84 2.41 -9.96
N PRO A 319 25.77 3.10 -10.65
CA PRO A 319 25.91 3.02 -12.11
C PRO A 319 26.28 1.59 -12.53
N GLU A 320 25.94 1.22 -13.77
CA GLU A 320 25.89 -0.13 -14.38
C GLU A 320 27.15 -1.04 -14.29
N ALA A 321 28.13 -0.77 -13.43
CA ALA A 321 29.13 -1.75 -13.03
C ALA A 321 28.42 -2.90 -12.32
N LYS A 322 28.33 -4.05 -12.99
CA LYS A 322 27.75 -5.27 -12.43
C LYS A 322 28.48 -5.58 -11.11
N LEU A 323 27.78 -5.40 -10.00
CA LEU A 323 28.29 -5.82 -8.70
C LEU A 323 28.42 -7.34 -8.73
N LYS A 324 29.46 -7.86 -8.08
CA LYS A 324 29.67 -9.30 -7.98
C LYS A 324 28.44 -9.95 -7.34
N TRP A 325 27.80 -10.86 -8.08
CA TRP A 325 26.67 -11.65 -7.61
C TRP A 325 27.14 -13.09 -7.50
N LEU A 326 27.12 -13.66 -6.29
CA LEU A 326 27.62 -15.01 -6.04
C LEU A 326 26.58 -16.05 -6.48
N ASP A 327 27.06 -17.20 -6.97
CA ASP A 327 26.17 -18.31 -7.37
C ASP A 327 25.36 -18.84 -6.18
N THR A 328 25.90 -18.79 -4.97
CA THR A 328 25.18 -19.14 -3.73
C THR A 328 23.99 -18.21 -3.49
N PHE A 329 24.13 -16.91 -3.77
CA PHE A 329 23.04 -15.95 -3.62
C PHE A 329 21.94 -16.22 -4.65
N GLU A 330 22.32 -16.52 -5.90
CA GLU A 330 21.36 -16.89 -6.93
C GLU A 330 20.64 -18.22 -6.61
N HIS A 331 21.37 -19.19 -6.04
CA HIS A 331 20.80 -20.46 -5.61
C HIS A 331 19.67 -20.26 -4.58
N HIS A 332 19.87 -19.36 -3.61
CA HIS A 332 18.84 -19.07 -2.59
C HIS A 332 17.72 -18.16 -3.11
N LEU A 333 18.04 -17.09 -3.82
CA LEU A 333 17.08 -16.03 -4.12
C LEU A 333 16.43 -16.14 -5.49
N SER A 334 17.06 -16.83 -6.46
CA SER A 334 16.61 -16.85 -7.86
C SER A 334 16.27 -15.44 -8.37
N SER A 335 17.23 -14.52 -8.23
CA SER A 335 17.06 -13.09 -8.46
C SER A 335 17.08 -12.73 -9.94
N MET A 336 17.92 -13.41 -10.72
CA MET A 336 18.08 -13.17 -12.15
C MET A 336 17.01 -13.93 -12.94
N ARG A 337 15.92 -13.24 -13.29
CA ARG A 337 14.81 -13.84 -14.05
C ARG A 337 14.90 -13.47 -15.52
N SER A 338 14.50 -14.39 -16.40
CA SER A 338 14.26 -14.02 -17.80
C SER A 338 13.08 -13.03 -17.87
N PRO A 339 13.16 -11.98 -18.71
CA PRO A 339 12.05 -11.05 -18.88
C PRO A 339 10.78 -11.81 -19.25
N VAL A 340 9.69 -11.56 -18.53
CA VAL A 340 8.40 -12.14 -18.85
C VAL A 340 7.96 -11.57 -20.20
N ASP A 341 8.02 -12.38 -21.26
CA ASP A 341 7.36 -12.05 -22.51
C ASP A 341 5.87 -11.83 -22.24
N ALA A 342 5.33 -10.71 -22.71
CA ALA A 342 3.91 -10.44 -22.58
C ALA A 342 3.11 -11.62 -23.17
N PRO A 343 1.99 -12.04 -22.56
CA PRO A 343 1.21 -13.16 -23.07
C PRO A 343 0.83 -12.89 -24.53
N LEU A 344 1.24 -13.78 -25.43
CA LEU A 344 0.83 -13.80 -26.83
C LEU A 344 -0.70 -13.96 -26.86
N THR A 345 -1.43 -12.86 -26.99
CA THR A 345 -2.86 -12.91 -27.29
C THR A 345 -3.02 -13.44 -28.71
N THR A 346 -3.36 -14.73 -28.82
CA THR A 346 -3.86 -15.30 -30.07
C THR A 346 -5.17 -14.57 -30.43
N GLN A 347 -5.13 -13.86 -31.56
CA GLN A 347 -6.20 -13.07 -32.19
C GLN A 347 -6.29 -11.59 -31.77
N GLY A 348 -5.69 -10.73 -32.60
CA GLY A 348 -5.96 -9.29 -32.62
C GLY A 348 -4.74 -8.47 -33.03
N ARG A 349 -4.78 -7.84 -34.21
CA ARG A 349 -3.82 -6.80 -34.61
C ARG A 349 -3.89 -5.66 -33.60
N SER A 350 -2.95 -5.59 -32.66
CA SER A 350 -2.64 -4.39 -31.90
C SER A 350 -1.14 -4.12 -31.95
N ASN A 351 -0.78 -2.86 -32.23
CA ASN A 351 0.58 -2.38 -32.39
C ASN A 351 1.51 -2.83 -31.25
N PRO A 352 2.75 -3.29 -31.55
CA PRO A 352 3.77 -3.60 -30.55
C PRO A 352 4.37 -2.28 -30.04
N LYS A 353 3.69 -1.62 -29.10
CA LYS A 353 4.24 -0.48 -28.35
C LYS A 353 3.94 -0.65 -26.87
N THR A 354 4.62 -1.62 -26.25
CA THR A 354 4.99 -1.72 -24.82
C THR A 354 5.50 -3.13 -24.58
N ALA A 355 6.61 -3.48 -25.25
CA ALA A 355 7.38 -4.63 -24.80
C ALA A 355 7.79 -4.37 -23.34
N PHE A 356 7.55 -5.36 -22.47
CA PHE A 356 7.83 -5.34 -21.04
C PHE A 356 9.35 -5.39 -20.80
N SER A 357 10.09 -4.38 -21.28
CA SER A 357 11.54 -4.26 -21.10
C SER A 357 11.81 -3.53 -19.81
N ALA A 358 11.57 -4.20 -18.69
CA ALA A 358 12.02 -3.72 -17.40
C ALA A 358 13.39 -4.35 -17.14
N LYS A 359 14.47 -3.56 -17.27
CA LYS A 359 15.80 -4.01 -16.87
C LYS A 359 15.76 -4.33 -15.38
N ASP A 360 16.32 -5.47 -14.98
CA ASP A 360 16.57 -5.75 -13.57
C ASP A 360 17.61 -4.76 -13.04
N ILE A 361 17.38 -4.25 -11.83
CA ILE A 361 18.26 -3.25 -11.21
C ILE A 361 18.94 -3.89 -10.01
N GLN A 362 20.27 -3.92 -10.04
CA GLN A 362 21.07 -4.36 -8.90
C GLN A 362 21.28 -3.20 -7.92
N PHE A 363 21.43 -3.51 -6.63
CA PHE A 363 21.72 -2.53 -5.60
C PHE A 363 22.62 -3.09 -4.51
N THR A 364 23.29 -2.20 -3.80
CA THR A 364 23.88 -2.48 -2.49
C THR A 364 23.09 -1.77 -1.40
N GLY A 365 23.24 -2.20 -0.16
CA GLY A 365 22.75 -1.48 0.99
C GLY A 365 23.66 -1.62 2.18
N THR A 366 23.50 -0.70 3.12
CA THR A 366 24.18 -0.67 4.41
C THR A 366 23.17 -0.27 5.46
N GLY A 367 23.22 -0.86 6.63
CA GLY A 367 22.30 -0.55 7.70
C GLY A 367 22.84 -0.96 9.05
N VAL A 368 22.09 -0.59 10.09
CA VAL A 368 22.39 -0.94 11.47
C VAL A 368 21.27 -1.83 11.96
N ASP A 369 21.61 -3.02 12.43
CA ASP A 369 20.69 -3.92 13.11
C ASP A 369 21.21 -4.17 14.52
N LEU A 370 20.46 -3.70 15.52
CA LEU A 370 20.92 -3.64 16.90
C LEU A 370 22.18 -2.78 17.00
N ASP A 371 23.28 -3.37 17.45
CA ASP A 371 24.60 -2.74 17.58
C ASP A 371 25.56 -3.14 16.44
N ASP A 372 25.08 -3.90 15.45
CA ASP A 372 25.91 -4.44 14.36
C ASP A 372 25.61 -3.76 13.02
N ASP A 373 26.66 -3.27 12.38
CA ASP A 373 26.62 -2.81 10.99
C ASP A 373 26.48 -4.00 10.05
N PHE A 374 25.51 -3.93 9.14
CA PHE A 374 25.31 -4.94 8.11
C PHE A 374 25.39 -4.35 6.70
N LYS A 375 25.72 -5.23 5.76
CA LYS A 375 25.70 -4.96 4.33
C LYS A 375 24.62 -5.79 3.65
N ALA A 376 24.12 -5.25 2.55
CA ALA A 376 23.15 -5.92 1.70
C ALA A 376 23.56 -5.82 0.23
N ILE A 377 23.25 -6.86 -0.55
CA ILE A 377 23.33 -6.82 -2.00
C ILE A 377 22.13 -7.56 -2.59
N GLY A 378 21.53 -6.99 -3.63
CA GLY A 378 20.27 -7.49 -4.13
C GLY A 378 19.87 -7.01 -5.51
N TRP A 379 18.64 -7.39 -5.86
CA TRP A 379 18.01 -7.12 -7.14
C TRP A 379 16.58 -6.62 -6.96
N LEU A 380 16.19 -5.71 -7.85
CA LEU A 380 14.82 -5.34 -8.13
C LEU A 380 14.41 -5.88 -9.49
N ASN A 381 13.26 -6.54 -9.53
CA ASN A 381 12.63 -7.01 -10.75
C ASN A 381 11.22 -6.42 -10.87
N ALA A 382 10.82 -5.97 -12.05
CA ALA A 382 9.44 -5.56 -12.26
C ALA A 382 8.49 -6.76 -12.15
N LEU A 383 7.31 -6.50 -11.58
CA LEU A 383 6.19 -7.45 -11.64
C LEU A 383 5.12 -6.93 -12.62
N PRO A 384 4.36 -7.83 -13.26
CA PRO A 384 3.15 -7.46 -13.98
C PRO A 384 2.19 -6.64 -13.11
N PRO A 385 1.34 -5.78 -13.71
CA PRO A 385 0.29 -5.09 -12.97
C PRO A 385 -0.61 -6.09 -12.26
N GLN A 386 -0.74 -5.96 -10.95
CA GLN A 386 -1.62 -6.84 -10.18
C GLN A 386 -3.02 -6.25 -10.22
N GLN A 387 -3.95 -6.96 -10.86
CA GLN A 387 -5.37 -6.56 -10.95
C GLN A 387 -5.60 -5.17 -11.59
N GLY A 388 -4.68 -4.77 -12.49
CA GLY A 388 -4.72 -3.48 -13.18
C GLY A 388 -4.07 -2.32 -12.41
N ILE A 389 -3.41 -2.57 -11.28
CA ILE A 389 -2.60 -1.59 -10.55
C ILE A 389 -1.14 -1.77 -10.97
N PRO A 390 -0.47 -0.77 -11.58
CA PRO A 390 0.93 -0.85 -11.98
C PRO A 390 1.87 -0.55 -10.81
N GLY A 391 3.18 -0.78 -10.99
CA GLY A 391 4.21 -0.32 -10.05
C GLY A 391 4.69 -1.33 -9.02
N TRP A 392 4.21 -2.57 -9.07
CA TRP A 392 4.68 -3.68 -8.25
C TRP A 392 6.10 -4.09 -8.68
N GLN A 393 6.98 -4.26 -7.71
CA GLN A 393 8.32 -4.79 -7.94
C GLN A 393 8.59 -5.92 -6.96
N ARG A 394 9.39 -6.89 -7.38
CA ARG A 394 10.01 -7.87 -6.49
C ARG A 394 11.35 -7.33 -6.05
N ILE A 395 11.65 -7.48 -4.77
CA ILE A 395 12.97 -7.22 -4.22
C ILE A 395 13.51 -8.50 -3.61
N THR A 396 14.79 -8.77 -3.85
CA THR A 396 15.54 -9.85 -3.20
C THR A 396 16.90 -9.36 -2.80
N PHE A 397 17.38 -9.69 -1.61
CA PHE A 397 18.74 -9.35 -1.20
C PHE A 397 19.27 -10.33 -0.16
N MET A 398 20.59 -10.43 -0.11
CA MET A 398 21.31 -11.08 0.97
C MET A 398 21.76 -10.02 1.97
N LYS A 399 21.49 -10.24 3.25
CA LYS A 399 22.06 -9.50 4.37
C LYS A 399 23.25 -10.30 4.93
N HIS A 400 24.37 -9.62 5.10
CA HIS A 400 25.61 -10.21 5.61
C HIS A 400 26.40 -9.21 6.45
N PHE A 401 27.22 -9.74 7.36
CA PHE A 401 28.11 -8.97 8.23
C PHE A 401 29.59 -9.07 7.80
N MET A 402 29.87 -9.87 6.76
CA MET A 402 31.22 -10.07 6.25
C MET A 402 31.79 -8.80 5.60
N GLU A 403 33.08 -8.53 5.85
CA GLU A 403 33.83 -7.50 5.14
C GLU A 403 34.17 -7.93 3.70
N ASP A 404 34.53 -9.21 3.53
CA ASP A 404 34.86 -9.83 2.25
C ASP A 404 33.83 -10.90 1.87
N LEU A 405 33.22 -10.75 0.69
CA LEU A 405 32.25 -11.70 0.14
C LEU A 405 32.90 -13.01 -0.34
N ASP A 406 34.23 -13.05 -0.46
CA ASP A 406 35.01 -14.21 -0.89
C ASP A 406 35.52 -15.08 0.27
N ALA A 407 35.26 -14.69 1.52
CA ALA A 407 35.59 -15.49 2.69
C ALA A 407 34.71 -16.76 2.76
N GLU A 408 35.32 -17.91 3.11
CA GLU A 408 34.63 -19.21 3.19
C GLU A 408 33.70 -19.34 4.42
N GLU A 409 33.75 -18.40 5.36
CA GLU A 409 32.87 -18.35 6.54
C GLU A 409 31.48 -17.82 6.16
N GLN A 410 30.62 -18.72 5.67
CA GLN A 410 29.22 -18.44 5.33
C GLN A 410 28.28 -18.36 6.54
N ASP A 411 28.83 -18.37 7.75
CA ASP A 411 28.06 -18.25 8.99
C ASP A 411 27.43 -16.84 9.03
N ASN A 412 26.10 -16.76 9.22
CA ASN A 412 25.29 -15.53 9.29
C ASN A 412 24.87 -14.88 7.96
N LEU A 413 24.61 -15.69 6.93
CA LEU A 413 23.91 -15.25 5.72
C LEU A 413 22.38 -15.32 5.87
N TRP A 414 21.71 -14.19 5.64
CA TRP A 414 20.25 -14.09 5.70
C TRP A 414 19.69 -13.67 4.35
N ALA A 415 18.77 -14.47 3.81
CA ALA A 415 18.11 -14.20 2.54
C ALA A 415 16.79 -13.48 2.77
N TYR A 416 16.50 -12.47 1.95
CA TYR A 416 15.28 -11.69 1.99
C TYR A 416 14.60 -11.72 0.62
N GLU A 417 13.30 -11.98 0.59
CA GLU A 417 12.44 -11.81 -0.58
C GLU A 417 11.19 -11.02 -0.17
N GLY A 418 10.87 -9.97 -0.93
CA GLY A 418 9.72 -9.13 -0.65
C GLY A 418 9.08 -8.55 -1.89
N VAL A 419 7.91 -7.96 -1.69
CA VAL A 419 7.15 -7.20 -2.68
C VAL A 419 7.27 -5.73 -2.32
N VAL A 420 7.76 -4.93 -3.26
CA VAL A 420 7.66 -3.48 -3.21
C VAL A 420 6.24 -3.10 -3.64
N LEU A 421 5.49 -2.48 -2.74
CA LEU A 421 4.15 -1.98 -3.05
C LEU A 421 4.23 -0.81 -4.06
N PRO A 422 3.21 -0.63 -4.92
CA PRO A 422 3.18 0.45 -5.88
C PRO A 422 3.48 1.83 -5.28
N GLY A 423 4.36 2.57 -5.96
CA GLY A 423 4.87 3.86 -5.49
C GLY A 423 6.15 3.77 -4.65
N GLY A 424 6.64 2.56 -4.37
CA GLY A 424 8.00 2.36 -3.86
C GLY A 424 8.25 2.85 -2.43
N ARG A 425 7.21 2.95 -1.60
CA ARG A 425 7.30 3.48 -0.22
C ARG A 425 7.26 2.41 0.86
N ILE A 426 6.79 1.20 0.55
CA ILE A 426 6.67 0.10 1.50
C ILE A 426 7.11 -1.20 0.81
N ILE A 427 7.89 -1.99 1.54
CA ILE A 427 8.31 -3.34 1.16
C ILE A 427 7.82 -4.30 2.25
N ILE A 428 7.20 -5.40 1.83
CA ILE A 428 6.73 -6.45 2.73
C ILE A 428 7.24 -7.78 2.20
N GLY A 429 7.77 -8.61 3.08
CA GLY A 429 8.34 -9.88 2.64
C GLY A 429 8.68 -10.83 3.76
N ARG A 430 9.47 -11.84 3.39
CA ARG A 430 9.96 -12.89 4.27
C ARG A 430 11.48 -12.93 4.24
N TRP A 431 12.09 -13.12 5.39
CA TRP A 431 13.50 -13.48 5.54
C TRP A 431 13.62 -14.95 5.91
N TRP A 432 14.75 -15.58 5.58
CA TRP A 432 15.10 -16.93 6.04
C TRP A 432 16.61 -17.10 6.17
N TYR A 433 17.01 -18.11 6.94
CA TYR A 433 18.42 -18.49 7.08
C TYR A 433 18.92 -19.19 5.81
N ALA A 434 19.99 -18.66 5.20
CA ALA A 434 20.50 -19.14 3.92
C ALA A 434 21.52 -20.28 4.08
N SER A 435 21.08 -21.41 4.64
CA SER A 435 21.89 -22.63 4.72
C SER A 435 22.00 -23.32 3.36
N GLU A 436 23.08 -24.06 3.08
CA GLU A 436 23.28 -24.79 1.81
C GLU A 436 22.06 -25.64 1.36
N ASN A 437 21.33 -26.25 2.29
CA ASN A 437 20.16 -27.09 2.01
C ASN A 437 18.90 -26.58 2.73
N VAL A 438 18.26 -25.54 2.20
CA VAL A 438 16.99 -25.03 2.75
C VAL A 438 15.83 -25.96 2.40
N ASP A 439 15.26 -26.64 3.39
CA ASP A 439 13.97 -27.32 3.27
C ASP A 439 12.83 -26.28 3.39
N TYR A 440 12.36 -25.73 2.27
CA TYR A 440 11.26 -24.76 2.22
C TYR A 440 9.90 -25.29 2.73
N SER A 441 9.80 -26.57 3.12
CA SER A 441 8.64 -27.09 3.85
C SER A 441 8.73 -26.91 5.37
N LYS A 442 9.93 -26.63 5.88
CA LYS A 442 10.26 -26.50 7.31
C LYS A 442 11.27 -25.37 7.58
N ASP A 443 11.39 -24.44 6.65
CA ASP A 443 12.38 -23.39 6.70
C ASP A 443 12.17 -22.49 7.92
N TYR A 444 13.29 -22.06 8.50
CA TYR A 444 13.33 -21.05 9.55
C TYR A 444 13.21 -19.68 8.89
N ASN A 445 12.02 -19.09 9.01
CA ASN A 445 11.66 -17.87 8.33
C ASN A 445 10.78 -16.98 9.19
N GLY A 446 10.70 -15.70 8.83
CA GLY A 446 9.81 -14.76 9.46
C GLY A 446 9.46 -13.58 8.56
N PRO A 447 8.46 -12.77 8.93
CA PRO A 447 8.06 -11.61 8.15
C PRO A 447 9.00 -10.42 8.38
N PHE A 448 9.06 -9.52 7.39
CA PHE A 448 9.66 -8.20 7.54
C PHE A 448 8.81 -7.12 6.85
N ILE A 449 8.96 -5.89 7.33
CA ILE A 449 8.45 -4.67 6.69
C ILE A 449 9.55 -3.62 6.66
N LEU A 450 9.72 -2.96 5.51
CA LEU A 450 10.55 -1.76 5.37
C LEU A 450 9.71 -0.64 4.78
N TRP A 451 9.94 0.60 5.18
CA TRP A 451 9.31 1.78 4.60
C TRP A 451 10.32 2.87 4.32
N ALA A 452 10.09 3.61 3.24
CA ALA A 452 10.96 4.68 2.80
C ALA A 452 10.77 5.92 3.70
N VAL A 453 11.89 6.57 4.02
CA VAL A 453 11.94 7.85 4.74
C VAL A 453 12.69 8.86 3.88
N ASP A 454 12.29 10.12 3.94
CA ASP A 454 12.77 11.14 2.99
C ASP A 454 14.12 11.74 3.40
N GLU A 455 14.41 11.78 4.71
CA GLU A 455 15.66 12.28 5.29
C GLU A 455 16.11 11.32 6.41
N PRO A 456 17.43 11.12 6.64
CA PRO A 456 17.89 10.44 7.85
C PRO A 456 17.55 11.28 9.08
N GLU A 457 17.34 10.64 10.23
CA GLU A 457 17.32 11.36 11.51
C GLU A 457 18.69 12.03 11.68
N VAL A 458 18.68 13.34 11.88
CA VAL A 458 19.84 14.03 12.43
C VAL A 458 19.79 13.64 13.90
N GLU A 459 20.67 12.74 14.33
CA GLU A 459 20.96 12.64 15.75
C GLU A 459 21.44 14.02 16.16
N ASP A 460 20.69 14.70 17.02
CA ASP A 460 21.20 15.86 17.71
C ASP A 460 22.44 15.35 18.44
N SER A 461 23.63 15.67 17.91
CA SER A 461 24.83 15.48 18.69
C SER A 461 24.65 16.39 19.88
N ASP A 462 24.37 15.80 21.03
CA ASP A 462 24.78 16.36 22.31
C ASP A 462 26.32 16.37 22.29
N ASP A 463 26.89 17.20 21.40
CA ASP A 463 28.17 17.82 21.62
C ASP A 463 27.92 18.79 22.78
N ASP A 464 27.85 18.22 23.99
CA ASP A 464 28.25 18.92 25.20
C ASP A 464 29.73 19.25 25.00
N ASP A 465 29.97 20.34 24.24
CA ASP A 465 31.13 21.21 24.36
C ASP A 465 31.16 21.69 25.82
N ASP A 466 31.61 20.83 26.73
CA ASP A 466 32.18 21.23 28.02
C ASP A 466 33.59 21.80 27.72
N ASP A 467 33.61 22.92 27.01
CA ASP A 467 34.68 23.90 27.13
C ASP A 467 34.32 24.87 28.27
N ASP A 468 35.33 25.13 29.09
CA ASP A 468 35.47 26.22 30.07
C ASP A 468 34.85 26.01 31.47
N GLU A 469 35.68 25.75 32.49
CA GLU A 469 36.39 26.82 33.22
C GLU A 469 37.33 26.30 34.32
N ASP A 470 38.41 27.05 34.51
CA ASP A 470 39.43 26.96 35.56
C ASP A 470 38.86 26.85 36.99
N ASP A 471 39.51 26.07 37.87
CA ASP A 471 39.94 26.49 39.23
C ASP A 471 40.59 25.34 40.03
N GLU A 472 41.93 25.39 40.14
CA GLU A 472 42.81 25.21 41.33
C GLU A 472 44.22 24.65 41.02
#